data_AF-A0A9E5SS20-F1
#
_entry.id   AF-A0A9E5SS20-F1
#
_cell.length_a   1.000
_cell.length_b   1.000
_cell.length_c   1.000
_cell.angle_alpha   90.00
_cell.angle_beta   90.00
_cell.angle_gamma   90.00
#
_symmetry.space_group_name_H-M   'P 1'
#
loop_
_entity.id
_entity.type
_entity.pdbx_description
1 polymer ?
#
loop_
_entity_poly.entity_id
_entity_poly.type
_entity_poly.pdbx_seq_one_letter_code
_entity_poly.pdbx_strand_id
1 'polypeptide(L)'
;LIQFDLRAYANAVVSSAKLRLYSVNDGDVWNAQTTILAKRNTGAFTASSVTYNTMPASPDAGQASCTASGYNTWYEWDVKQIVQAWLSGTANYGLTLIQDGLTTARGKVFKKSGAYAPQLVLDYYWPVKIAASQGGISKQVLSMMIAPAAGPVSKKVIGMKTAPVAGPINRTVF
;
A
#
# COMPACT_ATOMS: atom_id res chain seq x y z
N LEU A 1 -7.01 5.27 7.88
CA LEU A 1 -5.59 4.84 7.96
C LEU A 1 -5.53 3.32 7.90
N ILE A 2 -4.53 2.75 7.23
CA ILE A 2 -4.32 1.30 7.06
C ILE A 2 -2.83 1.00 7.19
N GLN A 3 -2.44 -0.07 7.88
CA GLN A 3 -1.05 -0.52 7.96
C GLN A 3 -0.96 -2.03 7.76
N PHE A 4 0.14 -2.49 7.15
CA PHE A 4 0.47 -3.90 6.93
C PHE A 4 1.79 -4.25 7.62
N ASP A 5 1.92 -5.49 8.13
CA ASP A 5 3.20 -5.98 8.64
C ASP A 5 4.05 -6.54 7.50
N LEU A 6 5.16 -5.87 7.21
CA LEU A 6 6.03 -6.21 6.08
C LEU A 6 7.42 -6.69 6.52
N ARG A 7 7.63 -6.91 7.82
CA ARG A 7 8.95 -7.24 8.38
C ARG A 7 9.56 -8.51 7.76
N ALA A 8 8.73 -9.49 7.41
CA ALA A 8 9.16 -10.74 6.78
C ALA A 8 9.67 -10.56 5.33
N TYR A 9 9.48 -9.39 4.71
CA TYR A 9 9.83 -9.10 3.32
C TYR A 9 10.94 -8.04 3.20
N ALA A 10 11.59 -7.69 4.31
CA ALA A 10 12.68 -6.71 4.30
C ALA A 10 13.75 -7.10 3.28
N ASN A 11 14.22 -6.11 2.51
CA ASN A 11 15.19 -6.24 1.43
C ASN A 11 14.74 -7.06 0.20
N ALA A 12 13.47 -7.46 0.12
CA ALA A 12 12.94 -8.02 -1.12
C ALA A 12 12.79 -6.93 -2.19
N VAL A 13 12.94 -7.34 -3.45
CA VAL A 13 12.60 -6.52 -4.61
C VAL A 13 11.14 -6.78 -4.96
N VAL A 14 10.38 -5.69 -5.08
CA VAL A 14 8.95 -5.71 -5.40
C VAL A 14 8.77 -5.75 -6.91
N SER A 15 8.20 -6.85 -7.40
CA SER A 15 7.74 -6.95 -8.79
C SER A 15 6.43 -6.19 -8.98
N SER A 16 5.47 -6.38 -8.07
CA SER A 16 4.15 -5.74 -8.04
C SER A 16 3.67 -5.58 -6.60
N ALA A 17 2.99 -4.48 -6.27
CA ALA A 17 2.26 -4.39 -5.01
C ALA A 17 0.93 -3.65 -5.21
N LYS A 18 -0.17 -4.32 -4.87
CA LYS A 18 -1.53 -3.79 -5.01
C LYS A 18 -2.22 -3.73 -3.65
N LEU A 19 -2.61 -2.54 -3.23
CA LEU A 19 -3.59 -2.39 -2.16
C LEU A 19 -4.96 -2.73 -2.73
N ARG A 20 -5.71 -3.62 -2.09
CA ARG A 20 -7.08 -3.99 -2.48
C ARG A 20 -8.05 -3.65 -1.37
N LEU A 21 -9.12 -2.95 -1.72
CA LEU A 21 -10.23 -2.61 -0.82
C LEU A 21 -11.55 -3.03 -1.46
N TYR A 22 -12.40 -3.71 -0.69
CA TYR A 22 -13.70 -4.15 -1.18
C TYR A 22 -14.76 -3.11 -0.85
N SER A 23 -15.34 -2.50 -1.88
CA SER A 23 -16.40 -1.52 -1.70
C SER A 23 -17.73 -2.20 -1.42
N VAL A 24 -18.55 -1.57 -0.59
CA VAL A 24 -19.90 -2.04 -0.26
C VAL A 24 -20.92 -0.95 -0.45
N ASN A 25 -22.17 -1.37 -0.67
CA ASN A 25 -23.31 -0.47 -0.61
C ASN A 25 -23.68 -0.22 0.86
N ASP A 26 -23.68 1.04 1.29
CA ASP A 26 -24.17 1.48 2.60
C ASP A 26 -25.57 2.12 2.55
N GLY A 27 -26.15 2.29 1.35
CA GLY A 27 -27.48 2.85 1.14
C GLY A 27 -27.54 4.37 0.92
N ASP A 28 -26.45 5.13 1.12
CA ASP A 28 -26.57 6.59 1.29
C ASP A 28 -26.26 7.43 0.04
N VAL A 29 -25.26 7.14 -0.82
CA VAL A 29 -24.98 7.94 -2.06
C VAL A 29 -24.06 7.21 -3.07
N TRP A 30 -24.49 6.31 -3.99
CA TRP A 30 -23.51 5.37 -4.62
C TRP A 30 -23.52 5.02 -6.12
N ASN A 31 -23.39 6.01 -7.00
CA ASN A 31 -22.92 5.77 -8.39
C ASN A 31 -21.87 6.78 -8.87
N ALA A 32 -21.65 7.87 -8.14
CA ALA A 32 -20.66 8.87 -8.52
C ALA A 32 -19.27 8.24 -8.58
N GLN A 33 -18.60 8.44 -9.71
CA GLN A 33 -17.21 8.10 -9.86
C GLN A 33 -16.39 8.94 -8.87
N THR A 34 -15.55 8.30 -8.06
CA THR A 34 -14.73 8.98 -7.06
C THR A 34 -13.28 8.53 -7.20
N THR A 35 -12.36 9.48 -7.34
CA THR A 35 -10.93 9.19 -7.26
C THR A 35 -10.49 9.21 -5.81
N ILE A 36 -9.75 8.18 -5.40
CA ILE A 36 -9.27 8.01 -4.03
C ILE A 36 -7.76 7.83 -4.10
N LEU A 37 -7.07 8.61 -3.27
CA LEU A 37 -5.62 8.66 -3.15
C LEU A 37 -5.18 7.79 -1.97
N ALA A 38 -4.19 6.94 -2.19
CA ALA A 38 -3.46 6.22 -1.16
C ALA A 38 -2.12 6.91 -0.95
N LYS A 39 -1.96 7.53 0.22
CA LYS A 39 -0.83 8.41 0.56
C LYS A 39 -0.05 7.84 1.73
N ARG A 40 1.28 7.83 1.64
CA ARG A 40 2.14 7.32 2.70
C ARG A 40 2.11 8.24 3.91
N ASN A 41 1.93 7.68 5.11
CA ASN A 41 2.06 8.44 6.35
C ASN A 41 3.53 8.73 6.67
N THR A 42 3.79 9.89 7.27
CA THR A 42 5.15 10.31 7.71
C THR A 42 5.42 10.06 9.19
N GLY A 43 4.40 9.64 9.96
CA GLY A 43 4.53 9.35 11.38
C GLY A 43 3.60 8.21 11.82
N ALA A 44 3.95 7.60 12.96
CA ALA A 44 3.15 6.52 13.55
C ALA A 44 1.78 7.04 14.03
N PHE A 45 0.84 6.11 14.19
CA PHE A 45 -0.48 6.41 14.72
C PHE A 45 -0.97 5.28 15.62
N THR A 46 -1.78 5.63 16.63
CA THR A 46 -2.50 4.65 17.46
C THR A 46 -3.95 4.63 17.04
N ALA A 47 -4.45 3.46 16.65
CA ALA A 47 -5.78 3.30 16.07
C ALA A 47 -6.94 3.76 16.99
N SER A 48 -6.75 3.92 18.29
CA SER A 48 -7.79 4.45 19.17
C SER A 48 -7.82 5.99 19.27
N SER A 49 -6.80 6.68 18.75
CA SER A 49 -6.56 8.12 19.00
C SER A 49 -6.62 9.01 17.75
N VAL A 50 -6.76 8.39 16.57
CA VAL A 50 -6.75 9.14 15.30
C VAL A 50 -8.12 9.78 15.09
N THR A 51 -8.07 11.09 14.89
CA THR A 51 -9.15 11.92 14.38
C THR A 51 -8.67 12.56 13.07
N TYR A 52 -9.54 13.29 12.39
CA TYR A 52 -9.13 14.09 11.22
C TYR A 52 -7.98 15.07 11.55
N ASN A 53 -8.04 15.70 12.73
CA ASN A 53 -7.04 16.68 13.15
C ASN A 53 -5.75 16.04 13.70
N THR A 54 -5.80 14.77 14.11
CA THR A 54 -4.67 14.06 14.73
C THR A 54 -4.08 12.96 13.85
N MET A 55 -4.52 12.86 12.59
CA MET A 55 -3.93 11.90 11.65
C MET A 55 -2.50 12.32 11.26
N PRO A 56 -1.59 11.36 11.00
CA PRO A 56 -0.26 11.68 10.51
C PRO A 56 -0.30 12.45 9.20
N ALA A 57 0.68 13.33 8.98
CA ALA A 57 0.84 13.99 7.70
C ALA A 57 1.10 12.97 6.58
N SER A 58 0.44 13.17 5.45
CA SER A 58 0.50 12.30 4.27
C SER A 58 0.67 13.13 2.99
N PRO A 59 1.91 13.34 2.51
CA PRO A 59 2.19 14.19 1.35
C PRO A 59 1.66 13.57 0.05
N ASP A 60 1.42 14.41 -0.98
CA ASP A 60 0.97 13.97 -2.31
C ASP A 60 2.07 13.25 -3.11
N ALA A 61 3.34 13.53 -2.82
CA ALA A 61 4.46 12.95 -3.52
C ALA A 61 4.49 11.42 -3.39
N GLY A 62 4.48 10.72 -4.52
CA GLY A 62 4.51 9.25 -4.57
C GLY A 62 3.21 8.58 -4.14
N GLN A 63 2.08 9.30 -4.16
CA GLN A 63 0.77 8.70 -3.91
C GLN A 63 0.32 7.80 -5.05
N ALA A 64 -0.53 6.82 -4.73
CA ALA A 64 -1.25 6.03 -5.71
C ALA A 64 -2.71 6.49 -5.81
N SER A 65 -3.34 6.35 -6.96
CA SER A 65 -4.75 6.72 -7.16
C SER A 65 -5.55 5.56 -7.73
N CYS A 66 -6.83 5.48 -7.37
CA CYS A 66 -7.80 4.60 -7.99
C CYS A 66 -9.12 5.34 -8.16
N THR A 67 -9.67 5.27 -9.37
CA THR A 67 -10.98 5.85 -9.68
C THR A 67 -12.03 4.76 -9.52
N ALA A 68 -12.86 4.88 -8.49
CA ALA A 68 -13.84 3.88 -8.11
C ALA A 68 -15.25 4.28 -8.56
N SER A 69 -15.91 3.39 -9.31
CA SER A 69 -17.30 3.51 -9.78
C SER A 69 -18.08 2.23 -9.50
N GLY A 70 -19.24 2.36 -8.84
CA GLY A 70 -20.02 1.20 -8.38
C GLY A 70 -19.65 0.72 -6.96
N TYR A 71 -20.11 -0.48 -6.61
CA TYR A 71 -19.96 -1.10 -5.28
C TYR A 71 -19.95 -2.65 -5.39
N ASN A 72 -19.77 -3.34 -4.26
CA ASN A 72 -19.65 -4.80 -4.16
C ASN A 72 -18.52 -5.40 -5.03
N THR A 73 -17.42 -4.66 -5.15
CA THR A 73 -16.25 -5.06 -5.93
C THR A 73 -14.95 -4.62 -5.27
N TRP A 74 -13.86 -5.26 -5.66
CA TRP A 74 -12.52 -4.87 -5.26
C TRP A 74 -12.00 -3.72 -6.12
N TYR A 75 -11.49 -2.68 -5.48
CA TYR A 75 -10.68 -1.65 -6.12
C TYR A 75 -9.22 -1.82 -5.75
N GLU A 76 -8.33 -1.48 -6.68
CA GLU A 76 -6.90 -1.71 -6.55
C GLU A 76 -6.12 -0.42 -6.77
N TRP A 77 -5.13 -0.18 -5.92
CA TRP A 77 -4.13 0.89 -6.07
C TRP A 77 -2.78 0.24 -6.30
N ASP A 78 -2.05 0.67 -7.32
CA ASP A 78 -0.65 0.31 -7.50
C ASP A 78 0.20 1.08 -6.48
N VAL A 79 0.62 0.38 -5.43
CA VAL A 79 1.44 0.93 -4.33
C VAL A 79 2.87 0.39 -4.38
N LYS A 80 3.32 -0.14 -5.53
CA LYS A 80 4.65 -0.74 -5.71
C LYS A 80 5.77 0.15 -5.20
N GLN A 81 5.79 1.41 -5.60
CA GLN A 81 6.86 2.34 -5.21
C GLN A 81 6.88 2.60 -3.70
N ILE A 82 5.70 2.77 -3.08
CA ILE A 82 5.57 2.97 -1.63
C ILE A 82 6.08 1.73 -0.88
N VAL A 83 5.64 0.55 -1.31
CA VAL A 83 6.03 -0.72 -0.67
C VAL A 83 7.53 -0.98 -0.86
N GLN A 84 8.08 -0.76 -2.06
CA GLN A 84 9.50 -0.90 -2.31
C GLN A 84 10.32 0.00 -1.39
N ALA A 85 9.92 1.27 -1.21
CA ALA A 85 10.61 2.18 -0.30
C ALA A 85 10.61 1.66 1.15
N TRP A 86 9.51 1.04 1.60
CA TRP A 86 9.46 0.42 2.93
C TRP A 86 10.37 -0.80 3.05
N LEU A 87 10.38 -1.69 2.04
CA LEU A 87 11.24 -2.88 2.06
C LEU A 87 12.72 -2.53 1.94
N SER A 88 13.04 -1.37 1.36
CA SER A 88 14.40 -0.81 1.24
C SER A 88 14.83 0.04 2.45
N GLY A 89 14.04 0.07 3.53
CA GLY A 89 14.46 0.65 4.81
C GLY A 89 13.74 1.94 5.21
N THR A 90 12.81 2.47 4.41
CA THR A 90 11.96 3.57 4.88
C THR A 90 10.96 3.05 5.92
N ALA A 91 10.71 3.83 6.97
CA ALA A 91 9.72 3.47 7.98
C ALA A 91 8.31 3.26 7.37
N ASN A 92 7.68 2.14 7.73
CA ASN A 92 6.31 1.82 7.34
C ASN A 92 5.33 2.33 8.41
N TYR A 93 4.81 3.53 8.19
CA TYR A 93 3.76 4.13 9.03
C TYR A 93 2.34 3.92 8.46
N GLY A 94 2.18 3.08 7.44
CA GLY A 94 0.91 2.84 6.77
C GLY A 94 0.50 3.95 5.79
N LEU A 95 -0.76 3.88 5.38
CA LEU A 95 -1.40 4.70 4.35
C LEU A 95 -2.60 5.47 4.91
N THR A 96 -2.78 6.69 4.43
CA THR A 96 -4.06 7.41 4.50
C THR A 96 -4.77 7.27 3.16
N LEU A 97 -6.09 7.07 3.22
CA LEU A 97 -6.99 7.09 2.07
C LEU A 97 -7.77 8.39 2.09
N ILE A 98 -7.68 9.16 1.02
CA ILE A 98 -8.30 10.48 0.92
C ILE A 98 -8.99 10.57 -0.44
N GLN A 99 -10.21 11.08 -0.48
CA GLN A 99 -10.86 11.41 -1.75
C GLN A 99 -10.13 12.58 -2.41
N ASP A 100 -9.81 12.42 -3.69
CA ASP A 100 -9.27 13.50 -4.50
C ASP A 100 -10.32 14.58 -4.73
N GLY A 101 -9.92 15.85 -4.67
CA GLY A 101 -10.84 16.98 -4.79
C GLY A 101 -11.95 16.98 -3.72
N LEU A 102 -11.56 16.91 -2.44
CA LEU A 102 -12.45 16.88 -1.26
C LEU A 102 -13.75 17.69 -1.44
N THR A 103 -14.88 17.00 -1.60
CA THR A 103 -16.21 17.62 -1.64
C THR A 103 -16.96 17.38 -0.32
N THR A 104 -18.10 18.04 -0.13
CA THR A 104 -19.01 17.77 1.00
C THR A 104 -19.86 16.52 0.80
N ALA A 105 -19.82 15.90 -0.39
CA ALA A 105 -20.50 14.64 -0.65
C ALA A 105 -19.70 13.48 -0.03
N ARG A 106 -20.43 12.46 0.46
CA ARG A 106 -19.80 11.22 0.92
C ARG A 106 -19.00 10.60 -0.23
N GLY A 107 -17.76 10.18 0.07
CA GLY A 107 -16.89 9.35 -0.78
C GLY A 107 -17.06 7.85 -0.44
N LYS A 108 -16.42 6.94 -1.19
CA LYS A 108 -16.72 5.48 -1.15
C LYS A 108 -16.65 4.85 0.24
N VAL A 109 -17.38 3.75 0.42
CA VAL A 109 -17.35 2.92 1.64
C VAL A 109 -16.63 1.61 1.36
N PHE A 110 -15.79 1.16 2.30
CA PHE A 110 -15.00 -0.06 2.18
C PHE A 110 -15.12 -0.98 3.40
N LYS A 111 -15.10 -2.29 3.16
CA LYS A 111 -15.03 -3.30 4.24
C LYS A 111 -13.73 -3.16 5.03
N LYS A 112 -13.84 -3.29 6.35
CA LYS A 112 -12.74 -3.11 7.32
C LYS A 112 -12.21 -4.43 7.87
N SER A 113 -13.02 -5.48 7.85
CA SER A 113 -12.74 -6.78 8.48
C SER A 113 -13.43 -7.94 7.76
N GLY A 114 -13.12 -9.17 8.18
CA GLY A 114 -13.68 -10.40 7.63
C GLY A 114 -13.06 -10.78 6.28
N ALA A 115 -13.77 -11.60 5.50
CA ALA A 115 -13.30 -12.13 4.21
C ALA A 115 -12.96 -11.03 3.17
N TYR A 116 -13.52 -9.84 3.35
CA TYR A 116 -13.34 -8.67 2.47
C TYR A 116 -12.51 -7.55 3.13
N ALA A 117 -11.77 -7.87 4.19
CA ALA A 117 -10.87 -6.91 4.84
C ALA A 117 -9.80 -6.38 3.87
N PRO A 118 -9.20 -5.21 4.14
CA PRO A 118 -8.13 -4.66 3.31
C PRO A 118 -6.95 -5.63 3.15
N GLN A 119 -6.43 -5.73 1.92
CA GLN A 119 -5.34 -6.62 1.56
C GLN A 119 -4.22 -5.87 0.84
N LEU A 120 -2.99 -6.32 1.04
CA LEU A 120 -1.87 -6.00 0.18
C LEU A 120 -1.47 -7.25 -0.58
N VAL A 121 -1.61 -7.24 -1.90
CA VAL A 121 -1.14 -8.32 -2.78
C VAL A 121 0.24 -7.96 -3.28
N LEU A 122 1.24 -8.73 -2.86
CA LEU A 122 2.66 -8.48 -3.09
C LEU A 122 3.26 -9.60 -3.96
N ASP A 123 3.80 -9.22 -5.11
CA ASP A 123 4.69 -10.08 -5.92
C ASP A 123 6.12 -9.59 -5.74
N TYR A 124 7.04 -10.48 -5.38
CA TYR A 124 8.37 -10.10 -4.91
C TYR A 124 9.39 -11.22 -5.07
N TYR A 125 10.66 -10.88 -5.05
CA TYR A 125 11.77 -11.83 -5.03
C TYR A 125 12.93 -11.29 -4.21
N TRP A 126 13.86 -12.16 -3.83
CA TRP A 126 15.07 -11.78 -3.12
C TRP A 126 16.21 -11.74 -4.13
N PRO A 127 17.04 -10.69 -4.08
CA PRO A 127 18.20 -10.61 -4.94
C PRO A 127 19.15 -11.76 -4.62
N VAL A 128 19.54 -12.54 -5.63
CA VAL A 128 20.59 -13.55 -5.46
C VAL A 128 21.92 -12.83 -5.36
N LYS A 129 22.61 -12.98 -4.22
CA LYS A 129 24.00 -12.53 -4.09
C LYS A 129 24.87 -13.55 -4.84
N ILE A 130 25.39 -13.18 -6.01
CA ILE A 130 26.44 -13.96 -6.66
C ILE A 130 27.74 -13.66 -5.90
N ALA A 131 28.16 -14.58 -5.04
CA ALA A 131 29.49 -14.52 -4.46
C ALA A 131 30.49 -14.89 -5.57
N ALA A 132 31.34 -13.95 -5.97
CA ALA A 132 32.50 -14.28 -6.79
C ALA A 132 33.41 -15.20 -5.95
N SER A 133 33.47 -16.50 -6.28
CA SER A 133 34.60 -17.30 -5.84
C SER A 133 35.83 -16.71 -6.53
N GLN A 134 36.88 -16.41 -5.75
CA GLN A 134 38.11 -15.87 -6.30
C GLN A 134 38.75 -16.90 -7.23
N GLY A 135 38.52 -16.73 -8.53
CA GLY A 135 39.04 -17.61 -9.56
C GLY A 135 38.45 -17.28 -10.94
N GLY A 136 38.95 -16.21 -11.57
CA GLY A 136 38.92 -16.09 -13.04
C GLY A 136 37.91 -15.14 -13.70
N ILE A 137 37.02 -14.45 -12.99
CA ILE A 137 36.17 -13.41 -13.60
C ILE A 137 36.75 -12.01 -13.38
N SER A 138 37.02 -11.29 -14.48
CA SER A 138 37.61 -9.96 -14.44
C SER A 138 36.64 -8.97 -13.75
N LYS A 139 37.19 -8.01 -12.99
CA LYS A 139 36.40 -6.98 -12.27
C LYS A 139 35.47 -6.19 -13.19
N GLN A 140 35.74 -6.14 -14.50
CA GLN A 140 34.89 -5.55 -15.52
C GLN A 140 33.66 -6.42 -15.85
N VAL A 141 33.80 -7.74 -15.98
CA VAL A 141 32.64 -8.65 -16.17
C VAL A 141 31.77 -8.69 -14.90
N LEU A 142 32.40 -8.61 -13.72
CA LEU A 142 31.70 -8.49 -12.44
C LEU A 142 30.95 -7.16 -12.30
N SER A 143 31.45 -6.08 -12.90
CA SER A 143 30.78 -4.77 -12.94
C SER A 143 29.67 -4.67 -13.98
N MET A 144 29.69 -5.53 -15.01
CA MET A 144 28.62 -5.67 -15.99
C MET A 144 27.49 -6.60 -15.49
N MET A 145 27.76 -7.42 -14.47
CA MET A 145 26.81 -8.30 -13.77
C MET A 145 26.16 -7.66 -12.52
N ILE A 146 26.26 -6.33 -12.30
CA ILE A 146 25.64 -5.64 -11.15
C ILE A 146 24.13 -5.39 -11.38
N ALA A 147 23.43 -6.40 -11.88
CA ALA A 147 22.03 -6.58 -11.56
C ALA A 147 21.97 -7.86 -10.73
N PRO A 148 21.51 -7.81 -9.46
CA PRO A 148 21.24 -9.04 -8.74
C PRO A 148 20.32 -9.91 -9.62
N ALA A 149 20.75 -11.13 -9.93
CA ALA A 149 19.90 -12.03 -10.69
C ALA A 149 18.56 -12.16 -9.94
N ALA A 150 17.46 -11.90 -10.64
CA ALA A 150 16.14 -11.98 -10.04
C ALA A 150 15.87 -13.43 -9.62
N GLY A 151 15.63 -13.64 -8.33
CA GLY A 151 15.11 -14.92 -7.84
C GLY A 151 13.71 -15.19 -8.39
N PRO A 152 13.17 -16.41 -8.19
CA PRO A 152 11.80 -16.73 -8.58
C PRO A 152 10.81 -15.77 -7.88
N VAL A 153 9.87 -15.24 -8.66
CA VAL A 153 8.85 -14.32 -8.15
C VAL A 153 7.83 -15.08 -7.30
N SER A 154 7.72 -14.70 -6.04
CA SER A 154 6.74 -15.21 -5.08
C SER A 154 5.55 -14.25 -5.00
N LYS A 155 4.33 -14.79 -4.82
CA LYS A 155 3.11 -14.02 -4.59
C LYS A 155 2.60 -14.21 -3.17
N LYS A 156 2.20 -13.12 -2.51
CA LYS A 156 1.61 -13.14 -1.17
C LYS A 156 0.44 -12.17 -1.04
N VAL A 157 -0.64 -12.63 -0.41
CA VAL A 157 -1.71 -11.77 0.10
C VAL A 157 -1.47 -11.52 1.59
N ILE A 158 -1.31 -10.26 1.97
CA ILE A 158 -1.00 -9.81 3.33
C ILE A 158 -2.24 -9.10 3.88
N GLY A 159 -2.74 -9.58 5.01
CA GLY A 159 -3.86 -8.96 5.72
C GLY A 159 -3.41 -7.70 6.48
N MET A 160 -4.36 -6.79 6.68
CA MET A 160 -4.14 -5.57 7.46
C MET A 160 -3.76 -5.87 8.91
N LYS A 161 -2.78 -5.11 9.44
CA LYS A 161 -2.28 -5.20 10.81
C LYS A 161 -3.15 -4.43 11.82
N THR A 162 -3.69 -3.28 11.42
CA THR A 162 -4.49 -2.40 12.28
C THR A 162 -5.76 -1.94 11.58
N ALA A 163 -6.92 -2.13 12.22
CA ALA A 163 -8.20 -1.66 11.69
C ALA A 163 -8.27 -0.12 11.58
N PRO A 164 -8.94 0.41 10.53
CA PRO A 164 -9.13 1.84 10.41
C PRO A 164 -9.98 2.41 11.55
N VAL A 165 -9.55 3.57 12.06
CA VAL A 165 -10.19 4.32 13.15
C VAL A 165 -11.43 5.04 12.64
N ALA A 166 -12.53 4.96 13.39
CA ALA A 166 -13.70 5.80 13.17
C ALA A 166 -13.38 7.24 13.55
N GLY A 167 -13.07 8.09 12.57
CA GLY A 167 -13.15 9.54 12.72
C GLY A 167 -14.60 10.00 12.50
N PRO A 168 -15.03 11.13 13.10
CA PRO A 168 -16.36 11.68 12.89
C PRO A 168 -16.67 11.80 11.40
N ILE A 169 -17.82 11.23 11.06
CA ILE A 169 -18.41 11.08 9.74
C ILE A 169 -18.55 12.47 9.13
N ASN A 170 -17.63 12.87 8.24
CA ASN A 170 -17.99 13.79 7.15
C ASN A 170 -16.94 13.97 6.04
N ARG A 171 -15.67 13.57 6.16
CA ARG A 171 -14.67 13.82 5.09
C ARG A 171 -13.57 12.77 4.93
N THR A 172 -13.77 11.55 5.43
CA THR A 172 -12.83 10.44 5.22
C THR A 172 -13.60 9.20 4.80
N VAL A 173 -13.30 8.75 3.59
CA VAL A 173 -13.78 7.52 2.96
C VAL A 173 -13.67 6.36 3.95
N PHE A 174 -14.81 5.93 4.50
CA PHE A 174 -14.99 4.64 5.16
C PHE A 174 -16.40 4.11 5.01
#